data_AF-A0A503X4E3-F1
#
_entry.id   AF-A0A503X4E3-F1
#
_cell.length_a   1.000
_cell.length_b   1.000
_cell.length_c   1.000
_cell.angle_alpha   90.00
_cell.angle_beta   90.00
_cell.angle_gamma   90.00
#
_symmetry.space_group_name_H-M   'P 1'
#
loop_
_entity.id
_entity.type
_entity.pdbx_description
1 polymer ?
#
loop_
_entity_poly.entity_id
_entity_poly.type
_entity_poly.pdbx_seq_one_letter_code
_entity_poly.pdbx_strand_id
1 'polypeptide(L)'
;MTASFLPEFNAVPVRGGYRGSYRLFDSQPFRFIPGCEPFTTAGQALQAAKDYVRERLNPPIRGEVTEARDVLGIAQWHEQRAARQAEQQEQALGAIIVKGKQVKVERTKVRA
;
A
#
# COMPACT_ATOMS: atom_id res chain seq x y z
N MET A 1 24.56 -20.82 -23.68
CA MET A 1 23.38 -20.12 -24.22
C MET A 1 22.72 -19.39 -23.06
N THR A 2 22.89 -18.08 -22.97
CA THR A 2 22.23 -17.25 -21.97
C THR A 2 20.78 -17.06 -22.39
N ALA A 3 19.85 -17.76 -21.75
CA ALA A 3 18.44 -17.44 -21.88
C ALA A 3 18.25 -16.04 -21.28
N SER A 4 17.96 -15.06 -22.13
CA SER A 4 17.61 -13.73 -21.68
C SER A 4 16.30 -13.84 -20.89
N PHE A 5 16.36 -13.43 -19.62
CA PHE A 5 15.18 -13.41 -18.72
C PHE A 5 14.35 -12.13 -18.92
N LEU A 6 14.89 -11.17 -19.67
CA LEU A 6 14.24 -9.88 -19.89
C LEU A 6 13.29 -9.97 -21.09
N PRO A 7 12.10 -9.36 -21.00
CA PRO A 7 11.23 -9.22 -22.16
C PRO A 7 11.91 -8.45 -23.29
N GLU A 8 11.75 -8.95 -24.51
CA GLU A 8 12.20 -8.29 -25.73
C GLU A 8 11.03 -7.60 -26.44
N PHE A 9 11.33 -6.49 -27.11
CA PHE A 9 10.35 -5.64 -27.78
C PHE A 9 10.82 -5.31 -29.19
N ASN A 10 9.90 -5.39 -30.15
CA ASN A 10 10.15 -5.08 -31.54
C ASN A 10 9.00 -4.27 -32.13
N ALA A 11 9.33 -3.33 -33.02
CA ALA A 11 8.36 -2.63 -33.85
C ALA A 11 8.33 -3.26 -35.25
N VAL A 12 7.18 -3.78 -35.65
CA VAL A 12 7.01 -4.44 -36.95
C VAL A 12 6.26 -3.50 -37.89
N PRO A 13 6.82 -3.18 -39.07
CA PRO A 13 6.11 -2.37 -40.06
C PRO A 13 4.91 -3.15 -40.60
N VAL A 14 3.76 -2.50 -40.66
CA VAL A 14 2.50 -3.04 -41.19
C VAL A 14 1.85 -2.02 -42.11
N ARG A 15 0.86 -2.44 -42.92
CA ARG A 15 0.12 -1.50 -43.77
C ARG A 15 -0.56 -0.44 -42.89
N GLY A 16 -0.16 0.83 -43.06
CA GLY A 16 -0.69 1.95 -42.29
C GLY A 16 0.13 2.35 -41.06
N GLY A 17 1.29 1.74 -40.80
CA GLY A 17 2.18 2.19 -39.73
C GLY A 17 3.04 1.07 -39.14
N TYR A 18 3.15 1.04 -37.82
CA TYR A 18 3.96 0.09 -37.05
C TYR A 18 3.12 -0.56 -35.97
N ARG A 19 3.31 -1.86 -35.76
CA ARG A 19 2.73 -2.60 -34.63
C ARG A 19 3.80 -3.00 -33.63
N GLY A 20 3.50 -2.80 -32.36
CA GLY A 20 4.33 -3.28 -31.27
C GLY A 20 4.22 -4.79 -31.13
N SER A 21 5.35 -5.45 -30.96
CA SER A 21 5.45 -6.87 -30.66
C SER A 21 6.37 -7.09 -29.47
N TYR A 22 6.09 -8.14 -28.70
CA TYR A 22 6.85 -8.48 -27.51
C TYR A 22 7.07 -9.99 -27.40
N ARG A 23 8.14 -10.37 -26.70
CA ARG A 23 8.45 -11.75 -26.32
C ARG A 23 8.89 -11.75 -24.86
N LEU A 24 8.27 -12.58 -24.02
CA LEU A 24 8.57 -12.61 -22.58
C LEU A 24 9.82 -13.44 -22.25
N PHE A 25 10.04 -14.51 -22.99
CA PHE A 25 11.17 -15.42 -22.81
C PHE A 25 11.69 -15.85 -24.18
N ASP A 26 12.99 -16.13 -24.28
CA ASP A 26 13.61 -16.51 -25.55
C ASP A 26 12.98 -17.72 -26.25
N SER A 27 12.43 -18.66 -25.48
CA SER A 27 11.78 -19.86 -26.01
C SER A 27 10.40 -19.60 -26.62
N GLN A 28 9.84 -18.39 -26.47
CA GLN A 28 8.51 -18.05 -26.98
C GLN A 28 8.57 -17.27 -28.29
N PRO A 29 7.56 -17.39 -29.17
CA PRO A 29 7.49 -16.54 -30.35
C PRO A 29 7.12 -15.10 -29.97
N PHE A 30 7.53 -14.14 -30.80
CA PHE A 30 7.03 -12.77 -30.71
C PHE A 30 5.51 -12.73 -30.92
N ARG A 31 4.83 -11.93 -30.11
CA ARG A 31 3.38 -11.72 -30.18
C ARG A 31 3.08 -10.24 -30.37
N PHE A 32 2.06 -9.94 -31.17
CA PHE A 32 1.54 -8.58 -31.28
C PHE A 32 0.73 -8.20 -30.03
N ILE A 33 0.70 -6.90 -29.73
CA ILE A 33 -0.21 -6.35 -28.74
C ILE A 33 -1.66 -6.55 -29.24
N PRO A 34 -2.53 -7.24 -28.49
CA PRO A 34 -3.90 -7.49 -28.92
C PRO A 34 -4.72 -6.19 -28.92
N GLY A 35 -5.63 -6.05 -29.90
CA GLY A 35 -6.59 -4.93 -29.96
C GLY A 35 -6.02 -3.57 -30.31
N CYS A 36 -4.74 -3.49 -30.68
CA CYS A 36 -4.07 -2.22 -30.96
C CYS A 36 -4.04 -1.88 -32.46
N GLU A 37 -4.44 -0.67 -32.83
CA GLU A 37 -4.28 -0.13 -34.19
C GLU A 37 -2.80 0.13 -34.52
N PRO A 38 -2.41 0.18 -35.80
CA PRO A 38 -1.05 0.56 -36.19
C PRO A 38 -0.70 1.97 -35.72
N PHE A 39 0.46 2.12 -35.08
CA PHE A 39 1.01 3.41 -34.69
C PHE A 39 1.73 4.09 -35.85
N THR A 40 1.75 5.42 -35.86
CA THR A 40 2.41 6.20 -36.92
C THR A 40 3.92 6.00 -36.93
N THR A 41 4.54 5.77 -35.77
CA THR A 41 6.00 5.62 -35.65
C THR A 41 6.42 4.33 -34.95
N ALA A 42 7.61 3.83 -35.29
CA ALA A 42 8.20 2.68 -34.63
C ALA A 42 8.43 2.89 -33.12
N GLY A 43 8.79 4.12 -32.71
CA GLY A 43 8.96 4.48 -31.30
C GLY A 43 7.68 4.34 -30.48
N GLN A 44 6.55 4.80 -31.03
CA GLN A 44 5.23 4.65 -30.41
C GLN A 44 4.83 3.16 -30.28
N ALA A 45 5.04 2.38 -31.34
CA ALA A 45 4.79 0.94 -31.31
C ALA A 45 5.62 0.20 -30.25
N LEU A 46 6.88 0.58 -30.10
CA LEU A 46 7.79 -0.03 -29.12
C LEU A 46 7.42 0.38 -27.68
N GLN A 47 7.05 1.64 -27.47
CA GLN A 47 6.59 2.12 -26.17
C GLN A 47 5.30 1.43 -25.74
N ALA A 48 4.33 1.31 -26.66
CA ALA A 48 3.08 0.58 -26.40
C ALA A 48 3.32 -0.89 -26.02
N ALA A 49 4.31 -1.55 -26.62
CA ALA A 49 4.67 -2.93 -26.27
C ALA A 49 5.22 -3.04 -24.85
N LYS A 50 6.06 -2.08 -24.44
CA LYS A 50 6.59 -2.00 -23.06
C LYS A 50 5.49 -1.74 -22.05
N ASP A 51 4.60 -0.79 -22.34
CA ASP A 51 3.51 -0.41 -21.44
C ASP A 51 2.54 -1.58 -21.24
N TYR A 52 2.18 -2.27 -22.33
CA TYR A 52 1.34 -3.48 -22.27
C TYR A 52 1.95 -4.58 -21.39
N VAL A 53 3.26 -4.86 -21.56
CA VAL A 53 3.94 -5.87 -20.74
C VAL A 53 4.02 -5.42 -19.28
N ARG A 54 4.25 -4.14 -19.01
CA ARG A 54 4.29 -3.58 -17.65
C ARG A 54 2.94 -3.75 -16.94
N GLU A 55 1.83 -3.44 -17.59
CA GLU A 55 0.48 -3.61 -17.03
C GLU A 55 0.17 -5.09 -16.77
N ARG A 56 0.58 -5.98 -17.69
CA ARG A 56 0.35 -7.42 -17.58
C ARG A 56 1.14 -8.06 -16.44
N LEU A 57 2.38 -7.65 -16.24
CA LEU A 57 3.25 -8.20 -15.19
C LEU A 57 3.02 -7.56 -13.82
N ASN A 58 2.53 -6.31 -13.79
CA ASN A 58 2.18 -5.59 -12.57
C ASN A 58 0.67 -5.36 -12.50
N PRO A 59 -0.16 -6.40 -12.34
CA PRO A 59 -1.57 -6.19 -12.09
C PRO A 59 -1.75 -5.35 -10.81
N PRO A 60 -2.74 -4.44 -10.77
CA PRO A 60 -2.96 -3.62 -9.59
C PRO A 60 -3.21 -4.52 -8.39
N ILE A 61 -2.39 -4.36 -7.35
CA ILE A 61 -2.58 -5.07 -6.08
C ILE A 61 -3.92 -4.58 -5.51
N ARG A 62 -4.93 -5.46 -5.56
CA ARG A 62 -6.21 -5.20 -4.93
C ARG A 62 -6.08 -5.65 -3.47
N GLY A 63 -6.08 -4.69 -2.55
CA GLY A 63 -6.30 -5.00 -1.15
C GLY A 63 -7.76 -5.41 -0.98
N GLU A 64 -8.01 -6.66 -0.62
CA GLU A 64 -9.33 -7.08 -0.19
C GLU A 64 -9.63 -6.36 1.14
N VAL A 65 -10.45 -5.31 1.07
CA VAL A 65 -10.91 -4.59 2.26
C VAL A 65 -11.99 -5.46 2.91
N THR A 66 -11.54 -6.42 3.71
CA THR A 66 -12.42 -7.16 4.62
C THR A 66 -12.72 -6.27 5.82
N GLU A 67 -13.92 -6.38 6.40
CA GLU A 67 -14.24 -5.72 7.67
C GLU A 67 -13.17 -6.04 8.71
N ALA A 68 -12.48 -5.00 9.19
CA ALA A 68 -11.43 -5.14 10.20
C ALA A 68 -12.07 -5.55 11.53
N ARG A 69 -12.19 -6.86 11.77
CA ARG A 69 -12.56 -7.40 13.07
C ARG A 69 -11.36 -7.30 13.99
N ASP A 70 -11.54 -6.70 15.16
CA ASP A 70 -10.51 -6.64 16.21
C ASP A 70 -10.39 -8.00 16.90
N VAL A 71 -9.74 -8.95 16.22
CA VAL A 71 -9.52 -10.32 16.73
C VAL A 71 -8.56 -10.32 17.93
N LEU A 72 -7.68 -9.33 18.01
CA LEU A 72 -6.65 -9.24 19.05
C LEU A 72 -7.11 -8.45 20.28
N GLY A 73 -8.31 -7.87 20.25
CA GLY A 73 -8.87 -7.07 21.35
C GLY A 73 -8.05 -5.81 21.64
N ILE A 74 -7.44 -5.21 20.60
CA ILE A 74 -6.60 -4.03 20.70
C ILE A 74 -7.37 -2.86 21.31
N ALA A 75 -8.65 -2.69 20.95
CA ALA A 75 -9.51 -1.65 21.52
C ALA A 75 -9.66 -1.82 23.04
N GLN A 76 -9.96 -3.05 23.49
CA GLN A 76 -10.07 -3.38 24.91
C GLN A 76 -8.74 -3.20 25.65
N TRP A 77 -7.61 -3.52 25.01
CA TRP A 77 -6.28 -3.30 25.58
C TRP A 77 -5.99 -1.81 25.81
N HIS A 78 -6.35 -0.95 24.85
CA HIS A 78 -6.20 0.50 25.00
C HIS A 78 -7.05 1.04 26.17
N GLU A 79 -8.31 0.60 26.29
CA GLU A 79 -9.18 0.99 27.41
C GLU A 79 -8.61 0.57 28.77
N GLN A 80 -8.16 -0.68 28.91
CA GLN A 80 -7.56 -1.17 30.15
C GLN A 80 -6.25 -0.44 30.49
N ARG A 81 -5.48 -0.04 29.48
CA ARG A 81 -4.24 0.71 29.70
C ARG A 81 -4.52 2.15 30.13
N ALA A 82 -5.52 2.79 29.53
CA ALA A 82 -5.98 4.12 29.94
C ALA A 82 -6.53 4.11 31.37
N ALA A 83 -7.34 3.11 31.72
CA ALA A 83 -7.87 2.95 33.08
C ALA A 83 -6.75 2.80 34.13
N ARG A 84 -5.75 1.94 33.85
CA ARG A 84 -4.57 1.80 34.74
C ARG A 84 -3.75 3.08 34.87
N GLN A 85 -3.61 3.84 33.78
CA GLN A 85 -2.91 5.14 33.85
C GLN A 85 -3.69 6.17 34.67
N ALA A 86 -5.03 6.19 34.56
CA ALA A 86 -5.87 7.06 35.37
C ALA A 86 -5.77 6.71 36.87
N GLU A 87 -5.81 5.42 37.22
CA GLU A 87 -5.62 4.96 38.60
C GLU A 87 -4.24 5.33 39.15
N GLN A 88 -3.18 5.16 38.35
CA GLN A 88 -1.83 5.56 38.75
C GLN A 88 -1.70 7.08 38.93
N GLN A 89 -2.34 7.87 38.08
CA GLN A 89 -2.39 9.33 38.25
C GLN A 89 -3.16 9.74 39.50
N GLU A 90 -4.30 9.11 39.80
CA GLU A 90 -5.06 9.36 41.03
C GLU A 90 -4.29 8.97 42.29
N GLN A 91 -3.56 7.84 42.26
CA GLN A 91 -2.69 7.43 43.36
C GLN A 91 -1.50 8.39 43.54
N ALA A 92 -0.90 8.88 42.46
CA ALA A 92 0.19 9.84 42.51
C ALA A 92 -0.26 11.23 42.99
N LEU A 93 -1.48 11.66 42.63
CA LEU A 93 -2.06 12.94 43.03
C LEU A 93 -2.71 12.90 44.44
N GLY A 94 -2.96 11.71 45.00
CA GLY A 94 -3.54 11.52 46.33
C GLY A 94 -2.63 11.85 47.52
N ALA A 95 -1.33 12.08 47.29
CA ALA A 95 -0.37 12.44 48.34
C ALA A 95 0.55 13.59 47.90
N ILE A 96 -0.02 14.77 47.67
CA ILE A 96 0.79 15.98 47.59
C ILE A 96 1.23 16.34 49.01
N ILE A 97 2.52 16.12 49.32
CA ILE A 97 3.15 16.60 50.54
C ILE A 97 3.54 18.07 50.30
N VAL A 98 2.78 19.00 50.84
CA VAL A 98 3.15 20.42 50.88
C VAL A 98 3.77 20.70 52.25
N LYS A 99 5.05 21.07 52.28
CA LYS A 99 5.79 21.41 53.52
C LYS A 99 5.71 20.34 54.63
N GLY A 100 5.88 19.07 54.27
CA GLY A 100 6.00 17.96 55.23
C GLY A 100 4.70 17.51 55.92
N LYS A 101 3.52 18.01 55.50
CA LYS A 101 2.23 17.51 55.96
C LYS A 101 1.38 17.04 54.79
N GLN A 102 0.78 15.85 54.93
CA GLN A 102 -0.12 15.26 53.94
C GLN A 102 -1.46 15.99 53.99
N VAL A 103 -1.91 16.55 52.85
CA VAL A 103 -3.20 17.24 52.77
C VAL A 103 -4.09 16.50 51.77
N LYS A 104 -5.30 16.13 52.22
CA LYS A 104 -6.32 15.49 51.39
C LYS A 104 -6.99 16.56 50.54
N VAL A 105 -6.89 16.45 49.22
CA VAL A 105 -7.51 17.41 48.29
C VAL A 105 -9.00 17.08 48.16
N GLU A 106 -9.86 17.90 48.75
CA GLU A 106 -11.30 17.84 48.49
C GLU A 106 -11.62 18.59 47.19
N ARG A 107 -12.32 17.93 46.27
CA ARG A 107 -12.77 18.53 45.00
C ARG A 107 -13.97 19.44 45.27
N THR A 108 -13.76 20.75 45.23
CA THR A 108 -14.87 21.73 45.16
C THR A 108 -15.49 21.68 43.75
N LYS A 109 -16.73 21.20 43.64
CA LYS A 109 -17.51 21.31 42.39
C LYS A 109 -17.84 22.78 42.15
N VAL A 110 -17.21 23.39 41.15
CA VAL A 110 -17.67 24.65 40.57
C VAL A 110 -18.97 24.35 39.84
N ARG A 111 -20.09 24.89 40.33
CA ARG A 111 -21.38 24.85 39.63
C ARG A 111 -21.29 25.74 38.38
N ALA A 112 -21.86 25.23 37.29
CA ALA A 112 -22.11 25.94 36.05
C ALA A 112 -23.02 27.16 36.24
#